data_AF-A0A550D1Z5-F1
#
_entry.id   AF-A0A550D1Z5-F1
#
_cell.length_a   1.000
_cell.length_b   1.000
_cell.length_c   1.000
_cell.angle_alpha   90.00
_cell.angle_beta   90.00
_cell.angle_gamma   90.00
#
_symmetry.space_group_name_H-M   'P 1'
#
loop_
_entity.id
_entity.type
_entity.pdbx_description
1 polymer ?
#
loop_
_entity_poly.entity_id
_entity_poly.type
_entity_poly.pdbx_seq_one_letter_code
_entity_poly.pdbx_strand_id
1 'polypeptide(L)'
;MDIFEAVSNEIRRKIIKLLQTPRSFSELCERLNLESSALAFHLKKLDGLITKDDKGNYVLTELGKKALSIVNMIESQNVILPEEKRVLTPVLIEYADKVIIDKGMLTKIKEENKKLIIRNVNEVIFKDDIDENLLNGVLELIENVITIKSPPNLKDIISRKSK
;
A
#
# COMPACT_ATOMS: atom_id res chain seq x y z
N MET A 1 6.54 -23.51 1.48
CA MET A 1 5.73 -22.57 2.27
C MET A 1 5.57 -21.30 1.45
N ASP A 2 4.40 -20.67 1.46
CA ASP A 2 4.20 -19.40 0.77
C ASP A 2 4.88 -18.25 1.53
N ILE A 3 5.42 -17.26 0.82
CA ILE A 3 6.08 -16.09 1.39
C ILE A 3 5.13 -15.32 2.32
N PHE A 4 3.83 -15.30 1.99
CA PHE A 4 2.80 -14.66 2.82
C PHE A 4 2.60 -15.38 4.15
N GLU A 5 2.61 -16.72 4.14
CA GLU A 5 2.53 -17.51 5.37
C GLU A 5 3.76 -17.26 6.24
N ALA A 6 4.95 -17.16 5.65
CA ALA A 6 6.17 -16.87 6.40
C ALA A 6 6.11 -15.51 7.11
N VAL A 7 5.72 -14.43 6.41
CA VAL A 7 5.74 -13.06 6.96
C VAL A 7 4.55 -12.71 7.84
N SER A 8 3.48 -13.53 7.88
CA SER A 8 2.31 -13.28 8.73
C SER A 8 2.61 -13.39 10.23
N ASN A 9 3.63 -14.16 10.62
CA ASN A 9 4.02 -14.38 12.02
C ASN A 9 5.13 -13.42 12.46
N GLU A 10 4.93 -12.75 13.58
CA GLU A 10 5.87 -11.74 14.12
C GLU A 10 7.27 -12.29 14.41
N ILE A 11 7.38 -13.49 14.99
CA ILE A 11 8.69 -14.10 15.30
C ILE A 11 9.45 -14.38 14.00
N ARG A 12 8.77 -14.89 12.97
CA ARG A 12 9.39 -15.11 11.65
C ARG A 12 9.86 -13.81 11.01
N ARG A 13 9.10 -12.72 11.12
CA ARG A 13 9.54 -11.39 10.67
C ARG A 13 10.81 -10.94 11.39
N LYS A 14 10.87 -11.10 12.72
CA LYS A 14 12.07 -10.78 13.52
C LYS A 14 13.28 -11.62 13.09
N ILE A 15 13.11 -12.92 12.84
CA ILE A 15 14.18 -13.79 12.32
C ILE A 15 14.68 -13.24 10.99
N ILE A 16 13.79 -13.00 10.02
CA ILE A 16 14.16 -12.48 8.69
C ILE A 16 14.95 -11.16 8.81
N LYS A 17 14.54 -10.26 9.72
CA LYS A 17 15.24 -9.00 9.99
C LYS A 17 16.64 -9.18 10.60
N LEU A 18 16.80 -10.11 11.55
CA LEU A 18 18.10 -10.40 12.16
C LEU A 18 19.10 -11.00 11.17
N LEU A 19 18.58 -11.72 10.16
CA LEU A 19 19.38 -12.37 9.12
C LEU A 19 19.81 -11.44 7.97
N GLN A 20 19.68 -10.12 8.13
CA GLN A 20 20.41 -9.14 7.31
C GLN A 20 21.93 -9.33 7.42
N THR A 21 22.39 -9.93 8.52
CA THR A 21 23.75 -10.42 8.72
C THR A 21 23.70 -11.91 9.06
N PRO A 22 24.68 -12.74 8.67
CA PRO A 22 24.72 -14.15 9.08
C PRO A 22 24.64 -14.31 10.59
N ARG A 23 23.84 -15.26 11.09
CA ARG A 23 23.70 -15.54 12.53
C ARG A 23 23.68 -17.03 12.85
N SER A 24 24.30 -17.40 13.96
CA SER A 24 24.22 -18.77 14.46
C SER A 24 22.85 -19.07 15.07
N PHE A 25 22.55 -20.34 15.29
CA PHE A 25 21.33 -20.76 15.99
C PHE A 25 21.26 -20.17 17.42
N SER A 26 22.38 -20.20 18.16
CA SER A 26 22.42 -19.70 19.54
C SER A 26 22.24 -18.19 19.61
N GLU A 27 22.83 -17.42 18.69
CA GLU A 27 22.62 -15.97 18.62
C GLU A 27 21.15 -15.62 18.35
N LEU A 28 20.45 -16.40 17.54
CA LEU A 28 19.03 -16.21 17.27
C LEU A 28 18.16 -16.53 18.50
N CYS A 29 18.45 -17.61 19.23
CA CYS A 29 17.77 -17.91 20.49
C CYS A 29 17.93 -16.76 21.49
N GLU A 30 19.16 -16.27 21.67
CA GLU A 30 19.49 -15.20 22.60
C GLU A 30 18.77 -13.90 22.24
N ARG A 31 18.90 -13.44 20.98
CA ARG A 31 18.30 -12.16 20.55
C ARG A 31 16.77 -12.17 20.54
N LEU A 32 16.16 -13.32 20.31
CA LEU A 32 14.69 -13.44 20.27
C LEU A 32 14.11 -13.86 21.62
N ASN A 33 14.95 -14.19 22.60
CA ASN A 33 14.57 -14.78 23.88
C ASN A 33 13.63 -16.00 23.68
N LEU A 34 14.07 -16.94 22.84
CA LEU A 34 13.30 -18.14 22.47
C LEU A 34 14.00 -19.42 22.90
N GLU A 35 13.19 -20.39 23.32
CA GLU A 35 13.62 -21.77 23.49
C GLU A 35 14.05 -22.40 22.16
N SER A 36 15.04 -23.29 22.22
CA SER A 36 15.59 -23.98 21.04
C SER A 36 14.52 -24.70 20.23
N SER A 37 13.56 -25.35 20.87
CA SER A 37 12.46 -26.06 20.18
C SER A 37 11.54 -25.09 19.41
N ALA A 38 11.24 -23.93 19.99
CA ALA A 38 10.44 -22.90 19.36
C ALA A 38 11.18 -22.28 18.16
N LEU A 39 12.47 -21.93 18.32
CA LEU A 39 13.26 -21.41 17.21
C LEU A 39 13.36 -22.42 16.06
N ALA A 40 13.63 -23.70 16.36
CA ALA A 40 13.71 -24.75 15.35
C ALA A 40 12.41 -24.89 14.55
N PHE A 41 11.25 -24.78 15.21
CA PHE A 41 9.95 -24.76 14.55
C PHE A 41 9.82 -23.59 13.56
N HIS A 42 10.18 -22.37 13.99
CA HIS A 42 10.11 -21.20 13.12
C HIS A 42 11.08 -21.28 11.94
N LEU A 43 12.32 -21.74 12.15
CA LEU A 43 13.32 -21.90 11.10
C LEU A 43 12.87 -22.93 10.06
N LYS A 44 12.24 -24.04 10.48
CA LYS A 44 11.66 -25.03 9.55
C LYS A 44 10.55 -24.43 8.70
N LYS A 45 9.75 -23.51 9.24
CA LYS A 45 8.71 -22.79 8.51
C LYS A 45 9.28 -21.72 7.56
N LEU A 46 10.53 -21.32 7.74
CA LEU A 46 11.24 -20.37 6.88
C LEU A 46 12.05 -21.07 5.76
N ASP A 47 11.90 -22.38 5.60
CA ASP A 47 12.59 -23.14 4.57
C ASP A 47 12.38 -22.54 3.17
N GLY A 48 13.47 -22.44 2.39
CA GLY A 48 13.52 -21.73 1.11
C GLY A 48 13.71 -20.21 1.20
N LEU A 49 13.39 -19.57 2.32
CA LEU A 49 13.71 -18.15 2.59
C LEU A 49 15.06 -17.97 3.27
N ILE A 50 15.46 -18.98 4.03
CA ILE A 50 16.75 -19.00 4.72
C ILE A 50 17.54 -20.24 4.30
N THR A 51 18.86 -20.15 4.39
CA THR A 51 19.77 -21.28 4.23
C THR A 51 20.92 -21.15 5.23
N LYS A 52 21.84 -22.13 5.26
CA LYS A 52 23.08 -22.02 6.02
C LYS A 52 24.26 -21.71 5.11
N ASP A 53 25.17 -20.88 5.58
CA ASP A 53 26.48 -20.65 4.95
C ASP A 53 27.46 -21.80 5.24
N ASP A 54 28.68 -21.67 4.73
CA ASP A 54 29.80 -22.61 4.90
C ASP A 54 30.23 -22.79 6.37
N LYS A 55 29.90 -21.81 7.23
CA LYS A 55 30.18 -21.81 8.67
C LYS A 55 28.99 -22.31 9.50
N GLY A 56 27.89 -22.69 8.85
CA GLY A 56 26.67 -23.18 9.50
C GLY A 56 25.78 -22.08 10.06
N ASN A 57 26.04 -20.80 9.77
CA ASN A 57 25.19 -19.68 10.16
C ASN A 57 24.02 -19.55 9.21
N TYR A 58 22.87 -19.14 9.72
CA TYR A 58 21.71 -18.83 8.91
C TYR A 58 21.91 -17.53 8.13
N VAL A 59 21.50 -17.54 6.86
CA VAL A 59 21.54 -16.41 5.94
C VAL A 59 20.26 -16.38 5.11
N LEU A 60 19.88 -15.19 4.59
CA LEU A 60 18.75 -15.06 3.66
C LEU A 60 19.13 -15.61 2.28
N THR A 61 18.21 -16.36 1.66
CA THR A 61 18.26 -16.66 0.23
C THR A 61 17.83 -15.43 -0.58
N GLU A 62 17.90 -15.49 -1.92
CA GLU A 62 17.35 -14.44 -2.77
C GLU A 62 15.84 -14.23 -2.54
N LEU A 63 15.09 -15.32 -2.29
CA LEU A 63 13.68 -15.23 -1.92
C LEU A 63 13.51 -14.65 -0.51
N GLY A 64 14.40 -14.98 0.42
CA GLY A 64 14.45 -14.38 1.76
C GLY A 64 14.69 -12.87 1.74
N LYS A 65 15.55 -12.37 0.86
CA LYS A 65 15.76 -10.93 0.66
C LYS A 65 14.49 -10.22 0.17
N LYS A 66 13.73 -10.85 -0.74
CA LYS A 66 12.41 -10.34 -1.15
C LYS A 66 11.41 -10.33 0.02
N ALA A 67 11.42 -11.38 0.85
CA ALA A 67 10.59 -11.44 2.05
C ALA A 67 10.95 -10.34 3.04
N LEU A 68 12.24 -10.05 3.23
CA LEU A 68 12.71 -8.93 4.07
C LEU A 68 12.15 -7.58 3.58
N SER A 69 12.12 -7.32 2.28
CA SER A 69 11.50 -6.11 1.74
C SER A 69 10.02 -5.98 2.11
N ILE A 70 9.27 -7.09 2.03
CA ILE A 70 7.85 -7.12 2.43
C ILE A 70 7.72 -6.88 3.94
N VAL A 71 8.55 -7.52 4.76
CA VAL A 71 8.56 -7.31 6.23
C VAL A 71 8.82 -5.85 6.58
N ASN A 72 9.80 -5.21 5.92
CA ASN A 72 10.10 -3.80 6.14
C ASN A 72 8.93 -2.89 5.72
N MET A 73 8.21 -3.23 4.64
CA MET A 73 6.99 -2.51 4.24
C MET A 73 5.85 -2.66 5.26
N ILE A 74 5.68 -3.83 5.86
CA ILE A 74 4.64 -4.09 6.87
C ILE A 74 4.93 -3.28 8.14
N GLU A 75 6.18 -3.27 8.59
CA GLU A 75 6.57 -2.67 9.87
C GLU A 75 6.75 -1.15 9.82
N SER A 76 6.96 -0.56 8.63
CA SER A 76 7.23 0.88 8.54
C SER A 76 6.02 1.77 8.83
N GLN A 77 4.78 1.27 8.82
CA GLN A 77 3.50 2.03 8.87
C GLN A 77 3.43 3.29 7.97
N ASN A 78 4.44 3.50 7.14
CA ASN A 78 4.66 4.55 6.18
C ASN A 78 5.16 3.81 4.96
N VAL A 79 4.24 3.63 4.02
CA VAL A 79 4.54 3.20 2.66
C VAL A 79 5.44 4.29 2.06
N ILE A 80 6.76 4.19 2.23
CA ILE A 80 7.71 4.98 1.44
C ILE A 80 7.88 4.24 0.13
N LEU A 81 6.94 4.50 -0.79
CA LEU A 81 7.22 4.29 -2.21
C LEU A 81 8.42 5.20 -2.55
N PRO A 82 9.38 4.74 -3.39
CA PRO A 82 10.40 5.62 -3.96
C PRO A 82 9.76 6.93 -4.41
N GLU A 83 10.38 8.10 -4.21
CA GLU A 83 9.73 9.40 -4.49
C GLU A 83 9.11 9.49 -5.90
N GLU A 84 9.71 8.78 -6.87
CA GLU A 84 9.25 8.63 -8.25
C GLU A 84 7.92 7.84 -8.41
N LYS A 85 7.47 7.15 -7.36
CA LYS A 85 6.26 6.32 -7.29
C LYS A 85 5.32 6.68 -6.14
N ARG A 86 5.40 7.88 -5.56
CA ARG A 86 4.31 8.39 -4.74
C ARG A 86 3.10 8.67 -5.64
N VAL A 87 2.33 7.63 -5.94
CA VAL A 87 0.91 7.82 -6.21
C VAL A 87 0.35 8.25 -4.87
N LEU A 88 0.16 9.56 -4.68
CA LEU A 88 -0.54 10.08 -3.53
C LEU A 88 -1.90 9.39 -3.49
N THR A 89 -2.21 8.72 -2.38
CA THR A 89 -3.43 7.93 -2.24
C THR A 89 -4.61 8.82 -2.65
N PRO A 90 -5.35 8.45 -3.71
CA PRO A 90 -6.42 9.30 -4.22
C PRO A 90 -7.49 9.44 -3.14
N VAL A 91 -8.16 10.58 -3.13
CA VAL A 91 -9.40 10.73 -2.39
C VAL A 91 -10.44 9.88 -3.11
N LEU A 92 -10.85 8.77 -2.48
CA LEU A 92 -11.88 7.87 -2.99
C LEU A 92 -13.20 8.21 -2.31
N ILE A 93 -14.21 8.52 -3.12
CA ILE A 93 -15.60 8.65 -2.68
C ILE A 93 -16.35 7.44 -3.22
N GLU A 94 -16.85 6.60 -2.31
CA GLU A 94 -17.52 5.35 -2.69
C GLU A 94 -18.75 5.06 -1.81
N TYR A 95 -19.75 4.43 -2.41
CA TYR A 95 -20.98 3.97 -1.74
C TYR A 95 -21.80 5.10 -1.08
N ALA A 96 -21.69 6.32 -1.61
CA ALA A 96 -22.49 7.46 -1.18
C ALA A 96 -23.79 7.53 -1.99
N ASP A 97 -24.90 7.89 -1.32
CA ASP A 97 -26.16 8.16 -2.02
C ASP A 97 -26.05 9.45 -2.84
N LYS A 98 -25.49 10.51 -2.25
CA LYS A 98 -25.32 11.80 -2.91
C LYS A 98 -24.02 12.49 -2.49
N VAL A 99 -23.34 13.07 -3.47
CA VAL A 99 -22.08 13.80 -3.28
C VAL A 99 -22.15 15.15 -3.98
N ILE A 100 -21.77 16.20 -3.26
CA ILE A 100 -21.64 17.55 -3.82
C ILE A 100 -20.16 17.91 -3.84
N ILE A 101 -19.65 18.23 -5.02
CA ILE A 101 -18.28 18.66 -5.25
C ILE A 101 -18.28 20.16 -5.50
N ASP A 102 -17.42 20.87 -4.77
CA ASP A 102 -17.22 22.30 -4.93
C ASP A 102 -15.74 22.67 -5.09
N LYS A 103 -15.49 23.95 -5.40
CA LYS A 103 -14.14 24.46 -5.61
C LYS A 103 -13.24 24.27 -4.39
N GLY A 104 -13.78 24.43 -3.18
CA GLY A 104 -13.03 24.30 -1.94
C GLY A 104 -12.47 22.90 -1.76
N MET A 105 -13.31 21.88 -1.97
CA MET A 105 -12.89 20.48 -1.93
C MET A 105 -11.80 20.17 -2.95
N LEU A 106 -11.97 20.59 -4.20
CA LEU A 106 -10.99 20.32 -5.27
C LEU A 106 -9.67 21.05 -5.05
N THR A 107 -9.71 22.28 -4.52
CA THR A 107 -8.51 23.07 -4.22
C THR A 107 -7.66 22.37 -3.16
N LYS A 108 -8.29 21.91 -2.08
CA LYS A 108 -7.60 21.15 -1.02
C LYS A 108 -6.98 19.86 -1.56
N ILE A 109 -7.70 19.12 -2.40
CA ILE A 109 -7.17 17.90 -3.02
C ILE A 109 -5.95 18.21 -3.90
N LYS A 110 -5.99 19.31 -4.66
CA LYS A 110 -4.88 19.76 -5.50
C LYS A 110 -3.66 20.22 -4.69
N GLU A 111 -3.86 20.95 -3.59
CA GLU A 111 -2.79 21.41 -2.69
C GLU A 111 -2.08 20.24 -2.01
N GLU A 112 -2.84 19.19 -1.66
CA GLU A 112 -2.29 17.93 -1.15
C GLU A 112 -1.68 17.05 -2.27
N ASN A 113 -1.66 17.53 -3.52
CA ASN A 113 -1.21 16.85 -4.73
C ASN A 113 -1.90 15.49 -4.99
N LYS A 114 -3.12 15.33 -4.49
CA LYS A 114 -3.93 14.11 -4.63
C LYS A 114 -4.79 14.15 -5.89
N LYS A 115 -5.34 13.00 -6.23
CA LYS A 115 -6.37 12.83 -7.26
C LYS A 115 -7.71 12.46 -6.63
N LEU A 116 -8.79 12.70 -7.37
CA LEU A 116 -10.15 12.36 -6.97
C LEU A 116 -10.67 11.20 -7.82
N ILE A 117 -11.16 10.15 -7.15
CA ILE A 117 -11.86 9.02 -7.76
C ILE A 117 -13.25 8.91 -7.13
N ILE A 118 -14.28 8.75 -7.96
CA ILE A 118 -15.68 8.60 -7.51
C ILE A 118 -16.23 7.28 -8.05
N ARG A 119 -16.74 6.42 -7.16
CA ARG A 119 -17.23 5.09 -7.51
C ARG A 119 -18.56 4.76 -6.84
N ASN A 120 -19.43 4.01 -7.53
CA ASN A 120 -20.61 3.41 -6.90
C ASN A 120 -21.46 4.44 -6.12
N VAL A 121 -21.73 5.61 -6.74
CA VAL A 121 -22.50 6.72 -6.16
C VAL A 121 -23.80 6.91 -6.94
N ASN A 122 -24.92 7.16 -6.26
CA ASN A 122 -26.18 7.37 -6.98
C ASN A 122 -26.22 8.76 -7.66
N GLU A 123 -25.90 9.84 -6.93
CA GLU A 123 -25.90 11.21 -7.50
C GLU A 123 -24.62 11.98 -7.17
N VAL A 124 -23.96 12.53 -8.20
CA VAL A 124 -22.83 13.46 -8.06
C VAL A 124 -23.20 14.82 -8.64
N ILE A 125 -23.01 15.89 -7.87
CA ILE A 125 -23.29 17.26 -8.30
C ILE A 125 -22.00 18.09 -8.24
N PHE A 126 -21.54 18.56 -9.39
CA PHE A 126 -20.47 19.55 -9.50
C PHE A 126 -21.09 20.95 -9.46
N LYS A 127 -20.63 21.81 -8.54
CA LYS A 127 -21.09 23.20 -8.45
C LYS A 127 -20.53 24.07 -9.60
N ASP A 128 -21.21 25.18 -9.87
CA ASP A 128 -20.87 26.13 -10.94
C ASP A 128 -19.58 26.93 -10.70
N ASP A 129 -19.05 26.94 -9.47
CA ASP A 129 -17.85 27.67 -9.07
C ASP A 129 -16.54 26.95 -9.43
N ILE A 130 -16.63 25.76 -10.04
CA ILE A 130 -15.48 24.92 -10.40
C ILE A 130 -14.89 25.34 -11.75
N ASP A 131 -13.57 25.59 -11.74
CA ASP A 131 -12.78 25.84 -12.95
C ASP A 131 -12.43 24.54 -13.69
N GLU A 132 -12.42 24.60 -15.02
CA GLU A 132 -12.14 23.47 -15.91
C GLU A 132 -10.74 22.88 -15.68
N ASN A 133 -9.72 23.73 -15.55
CA ASN A 133 -8.34 23.28 -15.33
C ASN A 133 -8.16 22.66 -13.95
N LEU A 134 -8.83 23.22 -12.94
CA LEU A 134 -8.85 22.65 -11.59
C LEU A 134 -9.45 21.24 -11.61
N LEU A 135 -10.61 21.06 -12.24
CA LEU A 135 -11.25 19.76 -12.33
C LEU A 135 -10.38 18.76 -13.11
N ASN A 136 -9.88 19.13 -14.29
CA ASN A 136 -9.04 18.25 -15.11
C ASN A 136 -7.75 17.83 -14.39
N GLY A 137 -7.18 18.74 -13.59
CA GLY A 137 -5.99 18.48 -12.81
C GLY A 137 -6.22 17.53 -11.62
N VAL A 138 -7.45 17.39 -11.13
CA VAL A 138 -7.77 16.65 -9.90
C VAL A 138 -8.55 15.37 -10.18
N LEU A 139 -9.57 15.43 -11.04
CA LEU A 139 -10.47 14.32 -11.34
C LEU A 139 -9.77 13.26 -12.20
N GLU A 140 -9.64 12.06 -11.65
CA GLU A 140 -8.98 10.94 -12.30
C GLU A 140 -9.96 9.94 -12.92
N LEU A 141 -11.02 9.59 -12.18
CA LEU A 141 -11.98 8.58 -12.61
C LEU A 141 -13.35 8.79 -11.97
N ILE A 142 -14.40 8.60 -12.76
CA ILE A 142 -15.77 8.40 -12.30
C ILE A 142 -16.23 7.04 -12.84
N GLU A 143 -16.79 6.18 -11.99
CA GLU A 143 -17.21 4.84 -12.41
C GLU A 143 -18.46 4.42 -11.63
N ASN A 144 -19.41 3.75 -12.29
CA ASN A 144 -20.66 3.31 -11.68
C ASN A 144 -21.41 4.43 -10.95
N VAL A 145 -21.57 5.59 -11.61
CA VAL A 145 -22.38 6.70 -11.10
C VAL A 145 -23.68 6.81 -11.88
N ILE A 146 -24.82 6.79 -11.19
CA ILE A 146 -26.14 6.76 -11.85
C ILE A 146 -26.47 8.12 -12.46
N THR A 147 -26.28 9.21 -11.71
CA THR A 147 -26.60 10.58 -12.14
C THR A 147 -25.45 11.52 -11.86
N ILE A 148 -25.01 12.26 -12.89
CA ILE A 148 -24.02 13.33 -12.76
C ILE A 148 -24.65 14.65 -13.21
N LYS A 149 -24.73 15.60 -12.29
CA LYS A 149 -25.15 16.98 -12.56
C LYS A 149 -23.90 17.85 -12.62
N SER A 150 -23.73 18.60 -13.71
CA SER A 150 -22.58 19.48 -13.88
C SER A 150 -22.92 20.70 -14.73
N PRO A 151 -22.17 21.80 -14.55
CA PRO A 151 -22.21 22.97 -15.42
C PRO A 151 -21.78 22.59 -16.85
N PRO A 152 -22.27 23.28 -17.90
CA PRO A 152 -21.97 22.92 -19.29
C PRO A 152 -20.48 22.83 -19.64
N ASN A 153 -19.65 23.72 -19.07
CA ASN A 153 -18.21 23.79 -19.31
C ASN A 153 -17.42 22.59 -18.73
N LEU A 154 -18.00 21.81 -17.80
CA LEU A 154 -17.31 20.67 -17.20
C LEU A 154 -17.65 19.33 -17.84
N LYS A 155 -18.69 19.30 -18.70
CA LYS A 155 -19.22 18.06 -19.29
C LYS A 155 -18.18 17.27 -20.06
N ASP A 156 -17.32 17.95 -20.81
CA ASP A 156 -16.30 17.31 -21.66
C ASP A 156 -15.15 16.70 -20.84
N ILE A 157 -14.83 17.24 -19.67
CA ILE A 157 -13.88 16.60 -18.76
C ILE A 157 -14.52 15.38 -18.12
N ILE A 158 -15.73 15.57 -17.58
CA ILE A 158 -16.45 14.51 -16.86
C ILE A 158 -16.66 13.32 -17.78
N SER A 159 -17.14 13.53 -19.02
CA SER A 159 -17.37 12.45 -19.98
C SER A 159 -16.10 11.66 -20.30
N ARG A 160 -14.96 12.33 -20.48
CA ARG A 160 -13.66 11.67 -20.72
C ARG A 160 -13.14 10.86 -19.53
N LYS A 161 -13.59 11.18 -18.32
CA LYS A 161 -13.16 10.56 -17.07
C LYS A 161 -14.17 9.57 -16.50
N SER A 162 -15.38 9.51 -17.08
CA SER A 162 -16.42 8.56 -16.72
C SER A 162 -16.27 7.24 -17.47
N LYS A 163 -16.45 6.12 -16.78
CA LYS A 163 -16.48 4.76 -17.32
C LYS A 163 -17.74 4.03 -16.88
#